data_AF-A0A969KT35-F1
#
_entry.id   AF-A0A969KT35-F1
#
_cell.length_a   1.000
_cell.length_b   1.000
_cell.length_c   1.000
_cell.angle_alpha   90.00
_cell.angle_beta   90.00
_cell.angle_gamma   90.00
#
_symmetry.space_group_name_H-M   'P 1'
#
loop_
_entity.id
_entity.type
_entity.pdbx_description
1 polymer ?
#
loop_
_entity_poly.entity_id
_entity_poly.type
_entity_poly.pdbx_seq_one_letter_code
_entity_poly.pdbx_strand_id
1 'polypeptide(L)'
;MVRDIRILNLGSDSAERDIIVGLSEYFYQNSTYQKFFNSGKTILVGNRGSGKSAIFKYMAALEARKGNLVIELSPEEYSYELLSQYLRSEQEGSWGKQSSYSVAWQYLLYNLIFKKIVAEKRGLLLGIQKDIYTYVQTNLQIMI
;
A
#
# COMPACT_ATOMS: atom_id res chain seq x y z
N MET A 1 -21.95 -3.15 -35.15
CA MET A 1 -22.00 -4.20 -34.11
C MET A 1 -22.49 -3.56 -32.83
N VAL A 2 -23.78 -3.70 -32.50
CA VAL A 2 -24.38 -3.10 -31.30
C VAL A 2 -23.95 -3.94 -30.10
N ARG A 3 -23.13 -3.39 -29.21
CA ARG A 3 -22.79 -4.06 -27.95
C ARG A 3 -23.98 -3.95 -27.01
N ASP A 4 -24.51 -5.08 -26.59
CA ASP A 4 -25.57 -5.15 -25.58
C ASP A 4 -25.02 -4.66 -24.24
N ILE A 5 -25.72 -3.72 -23.60
CA ILE A 5 -25.30 -3.18 -22.29
C ILE A 5 -25.45 -4.22 -21.17
N ARG A 6 -26.29 -5.24 -21.36
CA ARG A 6 -26.57 -6.29 -20.36
C ARG A 6 -25.40 -7.25 -20.13
N ILE A 7 -24.48 -7.33 -21.10
CA ILE A 7 -23.26 -8.15 -20.97
C ILE A 7 -22.08 -7.36 -20.41
N LEU A 8 -22.26 -6.08 -20.07
CA LEU A 8 -21.20 -5.26 -19.51
C LEU A 8 -21.04 -5.57 -18.02
N ASN A 9 -19.90 -6.17 -17.65
CA ASN A 9 -19.52 -6.31 -16.27
C ASN A 9 -19.01 -4.95 -15.75
N LEU A 10 -19.72 -4.36 -14.80
CA LEU A 10 -19.38 -3.09 -14.16
C LEU A 10 -18.67 -3.27 -12.80
N GLY A 11 -18.47 -4.52 -12.37
CA GLY A 11 -17.98 -4.84 -11.04
C GLY A 11 -19.04 -4.61 -9.95
N SER A 12 -18.60 -4.66 -8.69
CA SER A 12 -19.40 -4.33 -7.51
C SER A 12 -19.39 -2.83 -7.22
N ASP A 13 -20.37 -2.42 -6.42
CA ASP A 13 -20.56 -1.02 -5.98
C ASP A 13 -19.38 -0.48 -5.13
N SER A 14 -18.54 -1.38 -4.58
CA SER A 14 -17.36 -1.00 -3.82
C SER A 14 -16.08 -1.60 -4.40
N ALA A 15 -15.22 -0.73 -4.94
CA ALA A 15 -13.86 -1.07 -5.34
C ALA A 15 -13.01 -1.64 -4.18
N GLU A 16 -13.50 -1.55 -2.93
CA GLU A 16 -12.88 -2.20 -1.78
C GLU A 16 -13.12 -3.69 -1.67
N ARG A 17 -14.23 -4.18 -2.22
CA ARG A 17 -14.61 -5.59 -2.14
C ARG A 17 -14.13 -6.42 -3.34
N ASP A 18 -13.75 -5.78 -4.44
CA ASP A 18 -13.35 -6.43 -5.71
C ASP A 18 -11.83 -6.46 -5.98
N ILE A 19 -11.01 -6.26 -4.95
CA ILE A 19 -9.54 -6.20 -5.05
C ILE A 19 -8.95 -7.40 -5.82
N ILE A 20 -9.59 -8.57 -5.69
CA ILE A 20 -9.02 -9.84 -6.12
C ILE A 20 -9.57 -10.29 -7.49
N VAL A 21 -10.72 -9.77 -7.95
CA VAL A 21 -11.53 -10.51 -8.95
C VAL A 21 -11.62 -9.85 -10.32
N GLY A 22 -11.37 -8.54 -10.49
CA GLY A 22 -11.52 -7.99 -11.84
C GLY A 22 -11.39 -6.51 -12.04
N LEU A 23 -11.02 -5.70 -11.04
CA LEU A 23 -10.94 -4.25 -11.22
C LEU A 23 -10.11 -3.86 -12.45
N SER A 24 -9.02 -4.57 -12.74
CA SER A 24 -8.22 -4.34 -13.96
C SER A 24 -8.95 -4.57 -15.28
N GLU A 25 -10.01 -5.38 -15.28
CA GLU A 25 -10.75 -5.81 -16.47
C GLU A 25 -11.89 -4.84 -16.84
N TYR A 26 -12.48 -4.16 -15.85
CA TYR A 26 -13.60 -3.22 -16.05
C TYR A 26 -13.28 -1.77 -15.66
N PHE A 27 -12.10 -1.47 -15.10
CA PHE A 27 -11.73 -0.10 -14.72
C PHE A 27 -11.66 0.80 -15.96
N TYR A 28 -12.58 1.77 -16.02
CA TYR A 28 -12.59 2.78 -17.07
C TYR A 28 -11.57 3.88 -16.76
N GLN A 29 -10.52 3.94 -17.57
CA GLN A 29 -9.47 4.95 -17.51
C GLN A 29 -9.99 6.33 -17.95
N ASN A 30 -10.67 7.03 -17.05
CA ASN A 30 -11.23 8.35 -17.32
C ASN A 30 -10.14 9.46 -17.39
N SER A 31 -10.57 10.68 -17.73
CA SER A 31 -9.65 11.82 -17.83
C SER A 31 -8.96 12.17 -16.51
N THR A 32 -9.58 11.90 -15.36
CA THR A 32 -8.96 12.08 -14.03
C THR A 32 -7.79 11.11 -13.83
N TYR A 33 -7.97 9.83 -14.17
CA TYR A 33 -6.90 8.84 -14.16
C TYR A 33 -5.75 9.26 -15.08
N GLN A 34 -6.05 9.60 -16.34
CA GLN A 34 -5.03 9.98 -17.33
C GLN A 34 -4.24 11.21 -16.88
N LYS A 35 -4.93 12.24 -16.36
CA LYS A 35 -4.27 13.44 -15.83
C LYS A 35 -3.39 13.10 -14.63
N PHE A 36 -3.85 12.25 -13.71
CA PHE A 36 -3.06 11.86 -12.54
C PHE A 36 -1.82 11.06 -12.95
N PHE A 37 -1.99 10.02 -13.77
CA PHE A 37 -0.94 9.13 -14.23
C PHE A 37 0.16 9.87 -15.03
N ASN A 38 -0.23 10.75 -15.96
CA ASN A 38 0.73 11.42 -16.84
C ASN A 38 1.41 12.65 -16.22
N SER A 39 0.88 13.20 -15.12
CA SER A 39 1.42 14.44 -14.54
C SER A 39 2.49 14.22 -13.47
N GLY A 40 2.84 12.97 -13.16
CA GLY A 40 3.77 12.65 -12.07
C GLY A 40 3.25 13.08 -10.69
N LYS A 41 1.94 13.33 -10.56
CA LYS A 41 1.32 13.71 -9.29
C LYS A 41 1.30 12.51 -8.34
N THR A 42 1.53 12.80 -7.06
CA THR A 42 1.54 11.80 -5.98
C THR A 42 0.33 11.91 -5.06
N ILE A 43 -0.42 13.01 -5.14
CA ILE A 43 -1.56 13.29 -4.27
C ILE A 43 -2.84 13.36 -5.10
N LEU A 44 -3.82 12.52 -4.73
CA LEU A 44 -5.15 12.48 -5.35
C LEU A 44 -6.21 12.86 -4.33
N VAL A 45 -6.91 13.97 -4.56
CA VAL A 45 -7.99 14.49 -3.70
C VAL A 45 -9.30 14.53 -4.50
N GLY A 46 -10.43 14.26 -3.84
CA GLY A 46 -11.75 14.31 -4.46
C GLY A 46 -12.85 13.87 -3.49
N ASN A 47 -14.11 14.12 -3.87
CA ASN A 47 -15.28 13.81 -3.05
C ASN A 47 -15.47 12.31 -2.79
N ARG A 48 -16.27 11.94 -1.78
CA ARG A 48 -16.67 10.54 -1.56
C ARG A 48 -17.33 9.99 -2.83
N GLY A 49 -16.99 8.75 -3.20
CA GLY A 49 -17.51 8.11 -4.42
C GLY A 49 -16.82 8.52 -5.73
N SER A 50 -15.83 9.42 -5.71
CA SER A 50 -15.14 9.87 -6.94
C SER A 50 -14.17 8.84 -7.56
N GLY A 51 -14.17 7.59 -7.10
CA GLY A 51 -13.32 6.52 -7.65
C GLY A 51 -11.84 6.58 -7.26
N LYS A 52 -11.46 7.30 -6.19
CA LYS A 52 -10.05 7.38 -5.73
C LYS A 52 -9.48 6.00 -5.40
N SER A 53 -10.17 5.22 -4.57
CA SER A 53 -9.73 3.86 -4.21
C SER A 53 -9.57 2.97 -5.44
N ALA A 54 -10.44 3.12 -6.44
CA ALA A 54 -10.35 2.38 -7.70
C ALA A 54 -9.09 2.77 -8.51
N ILE A 55 -8.76 4.07 -8.59
CA ILE A 55 -7.53 4.54 -9.24
C ILE A 55 -6.29 3.97 -8.54
N PHE A 56 -6.22 4.05 -7.21
CA PHE A 56 -5.07 3.53 -6.44
C PHE A 56 -4.87 2.03 -6.67
N LYS A 57 -5.95 1.24 -6.62
CA LYS A 57 -5.88 -0.22 -6.81
C LYS A 57 -5.53 -0.62 -8.23
N TYR A 58 -6.09 0.08 -9.21
CA TYR A 58 -5.73 -0.14 -10.60
C TYR A 58 -4.24 0.16 -10.84
N MET A 59 -3.73 1.26 -10.28
CA MET A 59 -2.30 1.58 -10.35
C MET A 59 -1.43 0.55 -9.63
N ALA A 60 -1.83 0.11 -8.44
CA ALA A 60 -1.13 -0.93 -7.68
C ALA A 60 -1.02 -2.23 -8.50
N ALA A 61 -2.13 -2.68 -9.11
CA ALA A 61 -2.15 -3.86 -9.96
C ALA A 61 -1.27 -3.69 -11.22
N LEU A 62 -1.30 -2.51 -11.86
CA LEU A 62 -0.46 -2.23 -13.04
C LEU A 62 1.03 -2.24 -12.68
N GLU A 63 1.43 -1.59 -11.59
CA GLU A 63 2.82 -1.55 -11.16
C GLU A 63 3.31 -2.95 -10.72
N ALA A 64 2.47 -3.72 -10.03
CA ALA A 64 2.78 -5.11 -9.71
C ALA A 64 3.00 -5.96 -10.97
N ARG A 65 2.18 -5.79 -12.02
CA ARG A 65 2.35 -6.47 -13.32
C ARG A 65 3.62 -6.07 -14.06
N LYS A 66 4.10 -4.84 -13.89
CA LYS A 66 5.42 -4.40 -14.40
C LYS A 66 6.59 -5.03 -13.64
N GLY A 67 6.30 -5.80 -12.59
CA GLY A 67 7.32 -6.36 -11.72
C GLY A 67 7.83 -5.37 -10.68
N ASN A 68 7.11 -4.30 -10.36
CA ASN A 68 7.46 -3.45 -9.22
C ASN A 68 6.95 -4.03 -7.91
N LEU A 69 7.63 -3.71 -6.80
CA LEU A 69 7.17 -4.07 -5.47
C LEU A 69 6.16 -3.01 -5.01
N VAL A 70 4.91 -3.40 -4.81
CA VAL A 70 3.85 -2.47 -4.41
C VAL A 70 3.42 -2.76 -2.97
N ILE A 71 3.34 -1.70 -2.17
CA ILE A 71 2.88 -1.73 -0.78
C ILE A 71 1.74 -0.72 -0.68
N GLU A 72 0.53 -1.23 -0.41
CA GLU A 72 -0.63 -0.39 -0.12
C GLU A 72 -0.69 -0.15 1.38
N LEU A 73 -0.95 1.11 1.77
CA LEU A 73 -1.09 1.50 3.18
C LEU A 73 -2.43 2.19 3.35
N SER A 74 -3.26 1.66 4.25
CA SER A 74 -4.49 2.32 4.69
C SER A 74 -4.32 2.79 6.15
N PRO A 75 -4.94 3.92 6.54
CA PRO A 75 -4.90 4.39 7.92
C PRO A 75 -5.52 3.42 8.93
N GLU A 76 -6.44 2.56 8.47
CA GLU A 76 -7.19 1.62 9.31
C GLU A 76 -6.38 0.36 9.64
N GLU A 77 -5.54 -0.10 8.70
CA GLU A 77 -4.64 -1.25 8.90
C GLU A 77 -3.46 -0.93 9.83
N TYR A 78 -3.23 0.34 10.14
CA TYR A 78 -2.11 0.76 10.98
C TYR A 78 -2.60 1.55 12.19
N SER A 79 -2.64 0.90 13.36
CA SER A 79 -2.96 1.57 14.62
C SER A 79 -1.83 2.53 15.00
N TYR A 80 -1.99 3.78 14.60
CA TYR A 80 -1.22 4.92 15.09
C TYR A 80 -1.21 4.99 16.63
N GLU A 81 -2.23 4.44 17.27
CA GLU A 81 -2.34 4.24 18.71
C GLU A 81 -1.20 3.35 19.24
N LEU A 82 -0.84 2.25 18.58
CA LEU A 82 0.26 1.39 19.01
C LEU A 82 1.62 2.07 18.84
N LEU A 83 1.82 2.75 17.70
CA LEU A 83 3.04 3.52 17.45
C LEU A 83 3.20 4.64 18.49
N SER A 84 2.13 5.39 18.75
CA SER A 84 2.14 6.48 19.73
C SER A 84 2.27 5.98 21.17
N GLN A 85 1.75 4.79 21.51
CA GLN A 85 1.95 4.17 22.83
C GLN A 85 3.40 3.74 23.04
N TYR A 86 4.02 3.07 22.07
CA TYR A 86 5.43 2.69 22.15
C TYR A 86 6.34 3.92 22.28
N LEU A 87 6.09 4.96 21.48
CA LEU A 87 6.86 6.20 21.55
C LEU A 87 6.65 7.00 22.85
N ARG A 88 5.45 6.92 23.45
CA ARG A 88 5.19 7.54 24.76
C ARG A 88 5.92 6.83 25.90
N SER A 89 6.14 5.53 25.78
CA SER A 89 6.84 4.75 26.81
C SER A 89 8.35 5.02 26.86
N GLU A 90 8.95 5.52 25.76
CA GLU A 90 10.40 5.66 25.69
C GLU A 90 10.99 6.97 26.23
N GLN A 91 10.33 8.15 26.23
CA GLN A 91 10.95 9.36 26.84
C GLN A 91 10.00 10.45 27.36
N GLU A 92 10.15 10.75 28.65
CA GLU A 92 9.93 12.04 29.28
C GLU A 92 10.82 13.12 28.64
N GLY A 93 10.30 13.92 27.71
CA GLY A 93 11.04 15.06 27.15
C GLY A 93 10.35 15.70 25.94
N SER A 94 9.91 16.95 26.09
CA SER A 94 9.06 17.64 25.09
C SER A 94 9.74 17.92 23.74
N TRP A 95 11.07 17.88 23.67
CA TRP A 95 11.86 18.20 22.47
C TRP A 95 12.22 17.00 21.59
N GLY A 96 12.05 15.76 22.08
CA GLY A 96 12.28 14.52 21.31
C GLY A 96 11.06 14.03 20.51
N LYS A 97 9.90 14.70 20.62
CA LYS A 97 8.63 14.19 20.08
C LYS A 97 8.54 14.21 18.55
N GLN A 98 8.96 15.27 17.87
CA GLN A 98 8.89 15.33 16.40
C GLN A 98 9.95 14.43 15.71
N SER A 99 11.15 14.31 16.30
CA SER A 99 12.18 13.40 15.80
C SER A 99 11.78 11.94 16.02
N SER A 100 11.20 11.60 17.17
CA SER A 100 10.76 10.24 17.48
C SER A 100 9.64 9.76 16.56
N TYR A 101 8.65 10.60 16.20
CA TYR A 101 7.64 10.23 15.20
C TYR A 101 8.27 9.90 13.83
N SER A 102 9.23 10.71 13.38
CA SER A 102 9.92 10.46 12.11
C SER A 102 10.70 9.15 12.11
N VAL A 103 11.42 8.85 13.20
CA VAL A 103 12.16 7.60 13.38
C VAL A 103 11.21 6.39 13.41
N ALA A 104 10.09 6.51 14.10
CA ALA A 104 9.10 5.45 14.18
C ALA A 104 8.47 5.14 12.82
N TRP A 105 8.16 6.18 12.05
CA TRP A 105 7.69 6.06 10.68
C TRP A 105 8.72 5.43 9.75
N GLN A 106 9.98 5.81 9.89
CA GLN A 106 11.06 5.23 9.10
C GLN A 106 11.23 3.73 9.42
N TYR A 107 11.24 3.37 10.70
CA TYR A 107 11.28 1.97 11.14
C TYR A 107 10.09 1.16 10.60
N LEU A 108 8.89 1.74 10.69
CA LEU A 108 7.68 1.18 10.13
C LEU A 108 7.82 0.90 8.62
N LEU A 109 8.15 1.93 7.84
CA LEU A 109 8.27 1.78 6.39
C LEU A 109 9.32 0.74 6.02
N TYR A 110 10.45 0.69 6.72
CA TYR A 110 11.45 -0.36 6.51
C TYR A 110 10.90 -1.75 6.81
N ASN A 111 10.20 -1.94 7.92
CA ASN A 111 9.59 -3.24 8.23
C ASN A 111 8.61 -3.69 7.16
N LEU A 112 7.75 -2.80 6.66
CA LEU A 112 6.80 -3.11 5.61
C LEU A 112 7.50 -3.50 4.30
N ILE A 113 8.53 -2.75 3.93
CA ILE A 113 9.34 -3.02 2.74
C ILE A 113 10.02 -4.39 2.87
N PHE A 114 10.73 -4.65 3.96
CA PHE A 114 11.43 -5.92 4.16
C PHE A 114 10.47 -7.10 4.24
N LYS A 115 9.34 -6.98 4.95
CA LYS A 115 8.28 -8.01 4.95
C LYS A 115 7.83 -8.34 3.54
N LYS A 116 7.57 -7.31 2.72
CA LYS A 116 7.11 -7.49 1.33
C LYS A 116 8.18 -8.13 0.45
N ILE A 117 9.45 -7.74 0.59
CA ILE A 117 10.59 -8.35 -0.14
C ILE A 117 10.73 -9.83 0.20
N VAL A 118 10.66 -10.18 1.49
CA VAL A 118 10.75 -11.57 1.98
C VAL A 118 9.59 -12.40 1.44
N ALA A 119 8.36 -11.89 1.50
CA ALA A 119 7.16 -12.57 1.01
C ALA A 119 7.22 -12.86 -0.50
N GLU A 120 7.68 -11.90 -1.29
CA GLU A 120 7.82 -12.01 -2.75
C GLU A 120 9.13 -12.71 -3.18
N LYS A 121 9.95 -13.17 -2.22
CA LYS A 121 11.26 -13.82 -2.43
C LYS A 121 12.21 -13.05 -3.36
N ARG A 122 12.17 -11.72 -3.32
CA ARG A 122 13.01 -10.87 -4.18
C ARG A 122 14.42 -10.70 -3.58
N GLY A 123 15.37 -11.53 -4.02
CA GLY A 123 16.80 -11.24 -3.95
C GLY A 123 17.50 -11.37 -2.59
N LEU A 124 16.81 -11.52 -1.46
CA LEU A 124 17.44 -11.64 -0.13
C LEU A 124 18.09 -13.01 0.18
N LEU A 125 18.35 -13.85 -0.83
CA LEU A 125 18.72 -15.25 -0.63
C LEU A 125 20.22 -15.51 -0.45
N LEU A 126 21.10 -14.49 -0.48
CA LEU A 126 22.56 -14.69 -0.40
C LEU A 126 23.29 -13.64 0.46
N GLY A 127 24.25 -14.11 1.28
CA GLY A 127 25.24 -13.28 2.00
C GLY A 127 24.72 -12.58 3.26
N ILE A 128 25.22 -11.37 3.53
CA ILE A 128 24.90 -10.50 4.69
C ILE A 128 23.38 -10.22 4.81
N GLN A 129 22.66 -10.33 3.69
CA GLN A 129 21.21 -10.14 3.62
C GLN A 129 20.41 -11.29 4.23
N LYS A 130 21.04 -12.46 4.45
CA LYS A 130 20.42 -13.63 5.10
C LYS A 130 20.02 -13.35 6.55
N ASP A 131 20.81 -12.55 7.26
CA ASP A 131 20.51 -12.21 8.66
C ASP A 131 19.27 -11.33 8.75
N ILE A 132 19.12 -10.38 7.82
CA ILE A 132 17.91 -9.54 7.68
C ILE A 132 16.71 -10.41 7.31
N TYR A 133 16.86 -11.32 6.33
CA TYR A 133 15.81 -12.26 5.95
C TYR A 133 15.35 -13.11 7.14
N THR A 134 16.30 -13.67 7.88
CA THR A 134 16.03 -14.51 9.06
C THR A 134 15.36 -13.71 10.17
N TYR A 135 15.83 -12.49 10.45
CA TYR A 135 15.24 -11.60 11.44
C TYR A 135 13.77 -11.29 11.10
N VAL A 136 13.49 -10.96 9.84
CA VAL A 136 12.14 -10.65 9.37
C VAL A 136 11.24 -11.88 9.41
N GLN A 137 11.72 -13.04 8.98
CA GLN A 137 10.94 -14.27 9.02
C GLN A 137 10.62 -14.70 10.47
N THR A 138 11.56 -14.52 11.39
CA THR A 138 11.43 -15.01 12.78
C THR A 138 10.64 -14.07 13.68
N ASN A 139 10.89 -12.76 13.59
CA ASN A 139 10.37 -11.80 14.56
C ASN A 139 9.15 -11.02 14.05
N LEU A 140 9.01 -10.86 12.73
CA LEU A 140 8.01 -9.97 12.14
C LEU A 140 6.73 -10.69 11.68
N GLN A 141 6.67 -12.03 11.76
CA GLN A 141 5.43 -12.80 11.56
C GLN A 141 4.47 -12.77 12.77
N ILE A 142 4.92 -12.28 13.94
CA ILE A 142 4.15 -12.35 15.19
C ILE A 142 3.29 -11.09 15.43
N MET A 143 3.47 -10.03 14.65
CA MET A 143 2.74 -8.77 14.81
C MET A 143 1.76 -8.51 13.65
N ILE A 144 0.70 -9.32 13.59
CA ILE A 144 -0.66 -8.94 13.15
C ILE A 144 -1.65 -9.78 13.97
#